data_AF-A0A8J1W2E4-F1
#
_entry.id   AF-A0A8J1W2E4-F1
#
_cell.length_a   1.000
_cell.length_b   1.000
_cell.length_c   1.000
_cell.angle_alpha   90.00
_cell.angle_beta   90.00
_cell.angle_gamma   90.00
#
_symmetry.space_group_name_H-M   'P 1'
#
loop_
_entity.id
_entity.type
_entity.pdbx_description
1 polymer ?
#
loop_
_entity_poly.entity_id
_entity_poly.type
_entity_poly.pdbx_seq_one_letter_code
_entity_poly.pdbx_strand_id
1 'polypeptide(L)'
;MASAGIATTAVQVDGDSLRAIEDELEDGEFYYMRSSKSIRINFDPAAVDQLAEEVLKSGFAPLVLAFTSFFFLGTSLLRPHLDYVAWALAVGSVAGFVAVPALRVQKAKGLKRCKAHEWKPTTFLYYWLAISAAFGIVSVLWATNLYNVYVYPYQHYLDMKWMEHPINPLLQPADEFEDAGVVAFSSDSYLDRAHSTCYRASGISYCLVPIVQDTAGTGDRSRLPDSPSGTYDYFAVGTDCCSCPGPGDFRCGDWKYSDGQGGVRQLDNEERGFYRLAAEQWEATWGKDSRTPVFFEWRHRPFATIRALQEGFRSQLFTVSVGFTSALLFLAVVQNQLRTVYFERNEKHWAALADEDLSKTGS
;
A
#
# COMPACT_ATOMS: atom_id res chain seq x y z
N MET A 1 -12.41 -1.08 -36.16
CA MET A 1 -11.03 -1.25 -35.66
C MET A 1 -10.62 -2.68 -35.98
N ALA A 2 -9.65 -2.83 -36.88
CA ALA A 2 -9.28 -4.07 -37.54
C ALA A 2 -8.45 -4.98 -36.61
N SER A 3 -8.74 -6.28 -36.59
CA SER A 3 -7.94 -7.30 -35.91
C SER A 3 -6.82 -7.79 -36.82
N ALA A 4 -5.57 -7.67 -36.38
CA ALA A 4 -4.41 -8.23 -37.05
C ALA A 4 -4.24 -9.70 -36.64
N GLY A 5 -4.37 -10.61 -37.62
CA GLY A 5 -4.02 -12.03 -37.48
C GLY A 5 -2.53 -12.25 -37.73
N ILE A 6 -1.89 -13.01 -36.85
CA ILE A 6 -0.48 -13.43 -36.97
C ILE A 6 -0.44 -14.68 -37.86
N ALA A 7 0.24 -14.59 -38.99
CA ALA A 7 0.50 -15.71 -39.90
C ALA A 7 1.81 -16.41 -39.51
N THR A 8 1.71 -17.70 -39.17
CA THR A 8 2.85 -18.58 -38.92
C THR A 8 3.21 -19.30 -40.23
N THR A 9 4.33 -18.93 -40.85
CA THR A 9 4.92 -19.68 -41.97
C THR A 9 5.76 -20.84 -41.44
N ALA A 10 5.28 -22.07 -41.63
CA ALA A 10 6.08 -23.27 -41.46
C ALA A 10 6.95 -23.48 -42.70
N VAL A 11 8.26 -23.59 -42.51
CA VAL A 11 9.21 -23.98 -43.56
C VAL A 11 9.23 -25.49 -43.61
N GLN A 12 8.70 -26.05 -44.69
CA GLN A 12 8.70 -27.48 -44.97
C GLN A 12 9.99 -27.79 -45.73
N VAL A 13 10.93 -28.47 -45.06
CA VAL A 13 12.19 -28.91 -45.66
C VAL A 13 11.95 -30.26 -46.34
N ASP A 14 12.33 -30.34 -47.61
CA ASP A 14 12.10 -31.47 -48.49
C ASP A 14 13.10 -32.62 -48.20
N GLY A 15 12.57 -33.83 -48.00
CA GLY A 15 13.32 -34.99 -47.49
C GLY A 15 14.32 -35.59 -48.48
N ASP A 16 14.27 -35.20 -49.74
CA ASP A 16 15.10 -35.78 -50.81
C ASP A 16 16.46 -35.07 -50.96
N SER A 17 16.68 -33.92 -50.31
CA SER A 17 17.97 -33.21 -50.34
C SER A 17 19.02 -33.76 -49.37
N LEU A 18 18.61 -34.60 -48.41
CA LEU A 18 19.50 -35.13 -47.36
C LEU A 18 20.18 -36.45 -47.76
N ARG A 19 19.67 -37.15 -48.78
CA ARG A 19 20.27 -38.41 -49.27
C ARG A 19 21.41 -38.24 -50.27
N ALA A 20 21.57 -37.04 -50.85
CA ALA A 20 22.68 -36.76 -51.76
C ALA A 20 24.01 -36.45 -51.04
N ILE A 21 24.01 -36.29 -49.72
CA ILE A 21 25.21 -35.97 -48.93
C ILE A 21 25.77 -37.23 -48.22
N GLU A 22 24.97 -38.29 -48.09
CA GLU A 22 25.40 -39.55 -47.43
C GLU A 22 26.19 -40.49 -48.36
N ASP A 23 26.00 -40.43 -49.67
CA ASP A 23 26.65 -41.36 -50.62
C ASP A 23 28.02 -40.89 -51.16
N GLU A 24 28.49 -39.68 -50.82
CA GLU A 24 29.80 -39.15 -51.28
C GLU A 24 30.93 -39.32 -50.24
N LEU A 25 30.70 -40.07 -49.16
CA LEU A 25 31.61 -40.19 -48.02
C LEU A 25 32.11 -41.61 -47.73
N GLU A 26 31.92 -42.58 -48.64
CA GLU A 26 32.38 -43.97 -48.42
C GLU A 26 33.79 -44.32 -48.95
N ASP A 27 34.43 -43.54 -49.84
CA ASP A 27 35.69 -43.97 -50.48
C ASP A 27 36.88 -42.98 -50.31
N GLY A 28 37.07 -42.48 -49.09
CA GLY A 28 38.22 -41.63 -48.75
C GLY A 28 39.07 -42.22 -47.62
N GLU A 29 40.11 -42.99 -47.96
CA GLU A 29 41.20 -43.32 -47.02
C GLU A 29 41.90 -42.03 -46.55
N PHE A 30 41.43 -41.47 -45.44
CA PHE A 30 42.16 -40.45 -44.69
C PHE A 30 42.79 -41.10 -43.44
N TYR A 31 44.10 -41.32 -43.50
CA TYR A 31 44.94 -41.52 -42.33
C TYR A 31 44.94 -40.24 -41.47
N TYR A 32 43.99 -40.14 -40.54
CA TYR A 32 44.12 -39.25 -39.38
C TYR A 32 44.57 -40.09 -38.17
N MET A 33 45.71 -39.72 -37.59
CA MET A 33 46.23 -40.32 -36.37
C MET A 33 45.21 -40.17 -35.23
N ARG A 34 44.50 -41.25 -34.95
CA ARG A 34 43.63 -41.42 -33.78
C ARG A 34 44.49 -41.67 -32.54
N SER A 35 45.08 -40.61 -31.99
CA SER A 35 45.49 -40.57 -30.58
C SER A 35 44.43 -39.83 -29.78
N SER A 36 43.21 -40.36 -29.76
CA SER A 36 42.19 -39.93 -28.81
C SER A 36 42.50 -40.57 -27.45
N LYS A 37 43.47 -40.02 -26.71
CA LYS A 37 43.40 -40.15 -25.26
C LYS A 37 42.14 -39.39 -24.85
N SER A 38 41.03 -40.12 -24.69
CA SER A 38 39.83 -39.57 -24.07
C SER A 38 40.24 -39.16 -22.66
N ILE A 39 40.58 -37.88 -22.47
CA ILE A 39 40.68 -37.31 -21.15
C ILE A 39 39.23 -37.24 -20.69
N ARG A 40 38.78 -38.31 -20.03
CA ARG A 40 37.57 -38.29 -19.23
C ARG A 40 37.88 -37.34 -18.09
N ILE A 41 37.54 -36.07 -18.26
CA ILE A 41 37.32 -35.21 -17.11
C ILE A 41 36.08 -35.79 -16.45
N ASN A 42 36.29 -36.73 -15.51
CA ASN A 42 35.25 -37.24 -14.65
C ASN A 42 34.86 -36.08 -13.72
N PHE A 43 34.05 -35.15 -14.24
CA PHE A 43 33.21 -34.36 -13.39
C PHE A 43 32.28 -35.35 -12.71
N ASP A 44 32.41 -35.48 -11.40
CA ASP A 44 31.44 -36.22 -10.61
C ASP A 44 30.11 -35.47 -10.75
N PRO A 45 29.12 -36.02 -11.50
CA PRO A 45 27.84 -35.33 -11.70
C PRO A 45 27.15 -35.07 -10.36
N ALA A 46 27.43 -35.88 -9.33
CA ALA A 46 26.93 -35.67 -7.99
C ALA A 46 27.45 -34.37 -7.35
N ALA A 47 28.67 -33.93 -7.67
CA ALA A 47 29.22 -32.68 -7.15
C ALA A 47 28.59 -31.44 -7.81
N VAL A 48 28.25 -31.53 -9.09
CA VAL A 48 27.54 -30.45 -9.82
C VAL A 48 26.10 -30.33 -9.32
N ASP A 49 25.42 -31.45 -9.12
CA ASP A 49 24.07 -31.49 -8.56
C ASP A 49 24.02 -30.99 -7.12
N GLN A 50 25.00 -31.37 -6.27
CA GLN A 50 25.11 -30.84 -4.90
C GLN A 50 25.35 -29.33 -4.88
N LEU A 51 26.18 -28.80 -5.78
CA LEU A 51 26.45 -27.36 -5.85
C LEU A 51 25.21 -26.59 -6.32
N ALA A 52 24.48 -27.12 -7.31
CA ALA A 52 23.24 -26.53 -7.79
C ALA A 52 22.16 -26.55 -6.69
N GLU A 53 22.08 -27.61 -5.89
CA GLU A 53 21.13 -27.76 -4.79
C GLU A 53 21.46 -26.83 -3.60
N GLU A 54 22.73 -26.68 -3.24
CA GLU A 54 23.21 -25.73 -2.23
C GLU A 54 22.91 -24.27 -2.63
N VAL A 55 23.13 -23.93 -3.91
CA VAL A 55 22.84 -22.59 -4.42
C VAL A 55 21.32 -22.33 -4.44
N LEU A 56 20.50 -23.30 -4.86
CA LEU A 56 19.04 -23.23 -4.84
C LEU A 56 18.48 -23.04 -3.42
N LYS A 57 19.01 -23.77 -2.44
CA LYS A 57 18.59 -23.66 -1.03
C LYS A 57 19.06 -22.36 -0.38
N SER A 58 20.19 -21.79 -0.80
CA SER A 58 20.78 -20.63 -0.12
C SER A 58 20.15 -19.27 -0.46
N GLY A 59 19.55 -19.12 -1.65
CA GLY A 59 19.07 -17.81 -2.12
C GLY A 59 17.56 -17.56 -1.97
N PHE A 60 16.73 -18.58 -2.17
CA PHE A 60 15.28 -18.40 -2.32
C PHE A 60 14.52 -18.40 -0.98
N ALA A 61 14.88 -19.31 -0.08
CA ALA A 61 14.23 -19.43 1.23
C ALA A 61 14.36 -18.17 2.11
N PRO A 62 15.52 -17.48 2.18
CA PRO A 62 15.65 -16.25 2.94
C PRO A 62 14.79 -15.11 2.39
N LEU A 63 14.58 -15.09 1.06
CA LEU A 63 13.85 -14.03 0.37
C LEU A 63 12.34 -14.15 0.63
N VAL A 64 11.80 -15.36 0.55
CA VAL A 64 10.41 -15.66 0.93
C VAL A 64 10.19 -15.37 2.41
N LEU A 65 11.10 -15.79 3.29
CA LEU A 65 10.98 -15.56 4.74
C LEU A 65 11.07 -14.07 5.10
N ALA A 66 11.99 -13.31 4.50
CA ALA A 66 12.12 -11.88 4.74
C ALA A 66 10.88 -11.11 4.26
N PHE A 67 10.38 -11.42 3.06
CA PHE A 67 9.20 -10.74 2.52
C PHE A 67 7.90 -11.13 3.23
N THR A 68 7.72 -12.41 3.59
CA THR A 68 6.54 -12.86 4.36
C THR A 68 6.57 -12.28 5.77
N SER A 69 7.73 -12.19 6.42
CA SER A 69 7.88 -11.52 7.72
C SER A 69 7.55 -10.03 7.61
N PHE A 70 7.98 -9.36 6.53
CA PHE A 70 7.69 -7.94 6.30
C PHE A 70 6.21 -7.67 6.02
N PHE A 71 5.56 -8.54 5.24
CA PHE A 71 4.12 -8.49 5.00
C PHE A 71 3.33 -8.74 6.30
N PHE A 72 3.77 -9.70 7.10
CA PHE A 72 3.18 -10.00 8.41
C PHE A 72 3.36 -8.81 9.38
N LEU A 73 4.50 -8.12 9.31
CA LEU A 73 4.76 -6.88 10.03
C LEU A 73 3.84 -5.73 9.58
N GLY A 74 3.72 -5.50 8.28
CA GLY A 74 2.85 -4.47 7.71
C GLY A 74 1.37 -4.69 8.07
N THR A 75 0.93 -5.96 8.09
CA THR A 75 -0.42 -6.34 8.52
C THR A 75 -0.61 -6.30 10.03
N SER A 76 0.44 -6.54 10.83
CA SER A 76 0.38 -6.41 12.29
C SER A 76 0.27 -4.97 12.78
N LEU A 77 0.79 -3.99 12.02
CA LEU A 77 0.63 -2.55 12.28
C LEU A 77 -0.82 -2.06 12.16
N LEU A 78 -1.74 -2.89 11.64
CA LEU A 78 -3.17 -2.61 11.63
C LEU A 78 -3.82 -2.87 13.00
N ARG A 79 -3.07 -3.37 13.98
CA ARG A 79 -3.51 -3.52 15.38
C ARG A 79 -2.69 -2.61 16.29
N PRO A 80 -3.23 -1.45 16.73
CA PRO A 80 -2.47 -0.46 17.50
C PRO A 80 -1.94 -0.98 18.86
N HIS A 81 -2.50 -2.07 19.39
CA HIS A 81 -2.02 -2.66 20.64
C HIS A 81 -0.79 -3.58 20.51
N LEU A 82 -0.33 -3.89 19.30
CA LEU A 82 0.80 -4.81 19.05
C LEU A 82 2.07 -4.13 18.53
N ASP A 83 2.08 -2.80 18.48
CA ASP A 83 3.13 -2.01 17.82
C ASP A 83 4.53 -2.30 18.35
N TYR A 84 4.76 -2.34 19.66
CA TYR A 84 6.12 -2.52 20.19
C TYR A 84 6.71 -3.91 19.92
N VAL A 85 5.87 -4.96 19.95
CA VAL A 85 6.33 -6.33 19.69
C VAL A 85 6.60 -6.52 18.21
N ALA A 86 5.73 -5.97 17.35
CA ALA A 86 5.95 -5.91 15.91
C ALA A 86 7.27 -5.19 15.60
N TRP A 87 7.48 -3.98 16.11
CA TRP A 87 8.73 -3.25 15.91
C TRP A 87 9.96 -4.00 16.42
N ALA A 88 9.88 -4.64 17.59
CA ALA A 88 10.99 -5.44 18.13
C ALA A 88 11.34 -6.65 17.23
N LEU A 89 10.33 -7.32 16.66
CA LEU A 89 10.53 -8.43 15.73
C LEU A 89 11.04 -7.96 14.36
N ALA A 90 10.59 -6.81 13.86
CA ALA A 90 11.15 -6.18 12.66
C ALA A 90 12.63 -5.84 12.84
N VAL A 91 12.96 -5.11 13.90
CA VAL A 91 14.34 -4.73 14.18
C VAL A 91 15.20 -5.96 14.45
N GLY A 92 14.68 -6.94 15.19
CA GLY A 92 15.37 -8.20 15.47
C GLY A 92 15.65 -9.04 14.22
N SER A 93 14.68 -9.13 13.30
CA SER A 93 14.85 -9.86 12.03
C SER A 93 15.84 -9.16 11.10
N VAL A 94 15.78 -7.83 10.97
CA VAL A 94 16.76 -7.04 10.20
C VAL A 94 18.16 -7.17 10.81
N ALA A 95 18.28 -7.03 12.14
CA ALA A 95 19.56 -7.16 12.84
C ALA A 95 20.15 -8.57 12.69
N GLY A 96 19.34 -9.62 12.81
CA GLY A 96 19.75 -11.00 12.56
C GLY A 96 20.22 -11.22 11.13
N PHE A 97 19.50 -10.67 10.14
CA PHE A 97 19.86 -10.75 8.72
C PHE A 97 21.15 -10.02 8.36
N VAL A 98 21.48 -8.93 9.06
CA VAL A 98 22.75 -8.22 8.86
C VAL A 98 23.91 -8.90 9.60
N ALA A 99 23.65 -9.38 10.83
CA ALA A 99 24.68 -9.97 11.68
C ALA A 99 25.19 -11.32 11.15
N VAL A 100 24.30 -12.21 10.69
CA VAL A 100 24.70 -13.57 10.26
C VAL A 100 25.68 -13.55 9.07
N PRO A 101 25.43 -12.80 7.98
CA PRO A 101 26.40 -12.70 6.88
C PRO A 101 27.67 -11.97 7.28
N ALA A 102 27.59 -10.91 8.11
CA ALA A 102 28.77 -10.19 8.59
C ALA A 102 29.73 -11.11 9.38
N LEU A 103 29.17 -11.97 10.24
CA LEU A 103 29.93 -12.97 11.00
C LEU A 103 30.53 -14.05 10.07
N ARG A 104 29.80 -14.49 9.03
CA ARG A 104 30.34 -15.42 8.02
C ARG A 104 31.48 -14.81 7.21
N VAL A 105 31.36 -13.54 6.81
CA VAL A 105 32.42 -12.80 6.11
C VAL A 105 33.64 -12.59 7.00
N GLN A 106 33.46 -12.32 8.30
CA GLN A 106 34.58 -12.22 9.24
C GLN A 106 35.33 -13.54 9.41
N LYS A 107 34.63 -14.68 9.50
CA LYS A 107 35.28 -16.01 9.51
C LYS A 107 36.02 -16.30 8.20
N ALA A 108 35.45 -15.94 7.04
CA ALA A 108 36.07 -16.16 5.74
C ALA A 108 37.35 -15.33 5.52
N LYS A 109 37.45 -14.14 6.13
CA LYS A 109 38.65 -13.28 6.06
C LYS A 109 39.91 -13.89 6.71
N GLY A 110 39.78 -14.99 7.47
CA GLY A 110 40.91 -15.75 8.01
C GLY A 110 41.69 -16.56 6.97
N LEU A 111 41.11 -16.84 5.79
CA LEU A 111 41.74 -17.62 4.71
C LEU A 111 42.28 -16.68 3.62
N LYS A 112 43.59 -16.39 3.67
CA LYS A 112 44.25 -15.43 2.78
C LYS A 112 44.53 -15.97 1.38
N ARG A 113 44.28 -15.07 0.41
CA ARG A 113 44.95 -14.84 -0.90
C ARG A 113 44.80 -15.90 -2.00
N CYS A 114 43.93 -15.59 -2.96
CA CYS A 114 44.28 -15.58 -4.38
C CYS A 114 43.55 -14.44 -5.11
N LYS A 115 44.24 -13.87 -6.11
CA LYS A 115 43.86 -12.70 -6.91
C LYS A 115 42.98 -13.14 -8.09
N ALA A 116 41.76 -12.64 -8.13
CA ALA A 116 41.04 -12.29 -9.36
C ALA A 116 39.94 -11.30 -8.95
N HIS A 117 39.62 -10.33 -9.81
CA HIS A 117 38.55 -9.36 -9.58
C HIS A 117 37.18 -10.03 -9.81
N GLU A 118 36.92 -11.09 -9.05
CA GLU A 118 35.65 -11.80 -9.08
C GLU A 118 34.61 -10.96 -8.34
N TRP A 119 33.40 -10.93 -8.90
CA TRP A 119 32.25 -10.31 -8.25
C TRP A 119 32.07 -10.93 -6.88
N LYS A 120 32.42 -10.18 -5.84
CA LYS A 120 32.34 -10.69 -4.47
C LYS A 120 30.86 -10.90 -4.16
N PRO A 121 30.44 -12.11 -3.76
CA PRO A 121 29.05 -12.39 -3.39
C PRO A 121 28.51 -11.44 -2.29
N THR A 122 29.41 -10.78 -1.55
CA THR A 122 29.07 -9.70 -0.62
C THR A 122 28.40 -8.49 -1.27
N THR A 123 28.76 -8.11 -2.49
CA THR A 123 28.18 -6.95 -3.16
C THR A 123 26.72 -7.18 -3.53
N PHE A 124 26.42 -8.40 -4.01
CA PHE A 124 25.05 -8.82 -4.30
C PHE A 124 24.17 -8.76 -3.04
N LEU A 125 24.68 -9.26 -1.92
CA LEU A 125 23.99 -9.19 -0.63
C LEU A 125 23.65 -7.74 -0.21
N TYR A 126 24.58 -6.80 -0.38
CA TYR A 126 24.33 -5.39 -0.05
C TYR A 126 23.21 -4.78 -0.89
N TYR A 127 23.16 -5.06 -2.20
CA TYR A 127 22.07 -4.58 -3.06
C TYR A 127 20.72 -5.13 -2.62
N TRP A 128 20.65 -6.42 -2.26
CA TRP A 128 19.41 -7.01 -1.76
C TRP A 128 18.97 -6.41 -0.43
N LEU A 129 19.89 -6.23 0.51
CA LEU A 129 19.59 -5.57 1.78
C LEU A 129 19.08 -4.14 1.57
N ALA A 130 19.69 -3.38 0.64
CA ALA A 130 19.25 -2.03 0.30
C ALA A 130 17.84 -2.03 -0.32
N ILE A 131 17.55 -2.95 -1.23
CA ILE A 131 16.22 -3.09 -1.85
C ILE A 131 15.18 -3.47 -0.80
N SER A 132 15.45 -4.49 0.02
CA SER A 132 14.54 -4.90 1.10
C SER A 132 14.27 -3.78 2.10
N ALA A 133 15.30 -3.00 2.46
CA ALA A 133 15.14 -1.84 3.33
C ALA A 133 14.26 -0.75 2.68
N ALA A 134 14.47 -0.46 1.39
CA ALA A 134 13.67 0.53 0.66
C ALA A 134 12.19 0.12 0.56
N PHE A 135 11.91 -1.12 0.18
CA PHE A 135 10.54 -1.66 0.17
C PHE A 135 9.92 -1.65 1.56
N GLY A 136 10.74 -1.91 2.59
CA GLY A 136 10.28 -1.90 3.95
C GLY A 136 9.79 -0.53 4.42
N ILE A 137 10.57 0.52 4.12
CA ILE A 137 10.19 1.91 4.42
C ILE A 137 8.90 2.28 3.69
N VAL A 138 8.79 1.97 2.38
CA VAL A 138 7.59 2.25 1.58
C VAL A 138 6.37 1.55 2.17
N SER A 139 6.51 0.28 2.59
CA SER A 139 5.42 -0.48 3.20
C SER A 139 4.95 0.13 4.52
N VAL A 140 5.85 0.63 5.37
CA VAL A 140 5.48 1.28 6.64
C VAL A 140 4.75 2.59 6.39
N LEU A 141 5.25 3.43 5.47
CA LEU A 141 4.59 4.67 5.09
C LEU A 141 3.19 4.41 4.52
N TRP A 142 3.06 3.39 3.67
CA TRP A 142 1.77 2.99 3.11
C TRP A 142 0.81 2.45 4.18
N ALA A 143 1.27 1.57 5.06
CA ALA A 143 0.45 1.03 6.15
C ALA A 143 -0.04 2.14 7.09
N THR A 144 0.83 3.10 7.41
CA THR A 144 0.50 4.27 8.24
C THR A 144 -0.57 5.13 7.55
N ASN A 145 -0.41 5.38 6.24
CA ASN A 145 -1.42 6.11 5.47
C ASN A 145 -2.76 5.35 5.43
N LEU A 146 -2.74 4.04 5.18
CA LEU A 146 -3.94 3.21 5.16
C LEU A 146 -4.66 3.22 6.51
N TYR A 147 -3.89 3.15 7.61
CA TYR A 147 -4.42 3.24 8.97
C TYR A 147 -5.10 4.59 9.21
N ASN A 148 -4.39 5.70 8.95
CA ASN A 148 -4.92 7.04 9.20
C ASN A 148 -6.14 7.38 8.32
N VAL A 149 -6.16 6.94 7.06
CA VAL A 149 -7.24 7.29 6.12
C VAL A 149 -8.47 6.42 6.32
N TYR A 150 -8.31 5.12 6.58
CA TYR A 150 -9.45 4.19 6.61
C TYR A 150 -9.71 3.57 7.97
N VAL A 151 -8.69 3.04 8.63
CA VAL A 151 -8.86 2.21 9.83
C VAL A 151 -9.17 3.06 11.06
N TYR A 152 -8.39 4.11 11.30
CA TYR A 152 -8.54 5.03 12.42
C TYR A 152 -9.94 5.64 12.48
N PRO A 153 -10.45 6.33 11.43
CA PRO A 153 -11.80 6.90 11.49
C PRO A 153 -12.86 5.82 11.64
N TYR A 154 -12.72 4.68 10.93
CA TYR A 154 -13.67 3.59 11.02
C TYR A 154 -13.78 2.99 12.43
N GLN A 155 -12.65 2.75 13.12
CA GLN A 155 -12.63 2.27 14.49
C GLN A 155 -13.29 3.26 15.45
N HIS A 156 -12.97 4.55 15.32
CA HIS A 156 -13.60 5.57 16.15
C HIS A 156 -15.11 5.65 15.95
N TYR A 157 -15.61 5.50 14.72
CA TYR A 157 -17.06 5.44 14.50
C TYR A 157 -17.70 4.15 15.03
N LEU A 158 -16.98 3.03 15.08
CA LEU A 158 -17.50 1.78 15.67
C LEU A 158 -17.64 1.87 17.19
N ASP A 159 -16.79 2.64 17.86
CA ASP A 159 -16.86 2.84 19.31
C ASP A 159 -17.97 3.83 19.73
N MET A 160 -18.56 4.54 18.76
CA MET A 160 -19.64 5.50 18.97
C MET A 160 -21.00 4.92 18.61
N LYS A 161 -22.08 5.55 19.08
CA LYS A 161 -23.45 5.13 18.74
C LYS A 161 -23.85 5.55 17.33
N TRP A 162 -24.60 4.69 16.67
CA TRP A 162 -25.16 4.90 15.33
C TRP A 162 -26.66 5.14 15.48
N MET A 163 -27.11 6.35 15.20
CA MET A 163 -28.50 6.75 15.40
C MET A 163 -29.24 6.70 14.07
N GLU A 164 -29.85 5.55 13.77
CA GLU A 164 -30.64 5.33 12.55
C GLU A 164 -32.00 6.03 12.59
N HIS A 165 -32.54 6.24 13.80
CA HIS A 165 -33.78 6.98 13.97
C HIS A 165 -33.55 8.48 13.73
N PRO A 166 -34.38 9.14 12.90
CA PRO A 166 -34.20 10.55 12.61
C PRO A 166 -34.29 11.41 13.87
N ILE A 167 -33.25 12.20 14.13
CA ILE A 167 -33.15 13.11 15.26
C ILE A 167 -33.71 14.48 14.87
N ASN A 168 -34.43 15.09 15.79
CA ASN A 168 -34.89 16.46 15.65
C ASN A 168 -33.98 17.42 16.43
N PRO A 169 -33.16 18.23 15.75
CA PRO A 169 -32.19 19.10 16.41
C PRO A 169 -32.83 20.22 17.24
N LEU A 170 -34.12 20.53 17.00
CA LEU A 170 -34.84 21.57 17.74
C LEU A 170 -35.52 21.02 19.01
N LEU A 171 -35.98 19.77 18.98
CA LEU A 171 -36.73 19.18 20.09
C LEU A 171 -35.87 18.36 21.05
N GLN A 172 -34.73 17.83 20.58
CA GLN A 172 -33.92 16.90 21.35
C GLN A 172 -32.58 17.55 21.73
N PRO A 173 -32.23 17.66 23.01
CA PRO A 173 -30.98 18.28 23.46
C PRO A 173 -29.77 17.47 23.00
N ALA A 174 -28.66 18.14 22.69
CA ALA A 174 -27.44 17.46 22.22
C ALA A 174 -26.74 16.62 23.29
N ASP A 175 -27.03 16.86 24.58
CA ASP A 175 -26.51 16.09 25.72
C ASP A 175 -26.74 14.58 25.54
N GLU A 176 -27.86 14.19 24.92
CA GLU A 176 -28.21 12.79 24.66
C GLU A 176 -27.42 12.16 23.50
N PHE A 177 -26.72 12.98 22.70
CA PHE A 177 -26.02 12.58 21.48
C PHE A 177 -24.52 12.90 21.54
N GLU A 178 -23.97 13.16 22.73
CA GLU A 178 -22.54 13.39 22.92
C GLU A 178 -21.67 12.17 22.54
N ASP A 179 -22.23 10.97 22.52
CA ASP A 179 -21.58 9.72 22.10
C ASP A 179 -22.02 9.25 20.70
N ALA A 180 -22.83 10.03 19.99
CA ALA A 180 -23.27 9.72 18.65
C ALA A 180 -22.17 10.02 17.62
N GLY A 181 -21.76 8.99 16.88
CA GLY A 181 -20.76 9.11 15.81
C GLY A 181 -21.38 9.33 14.44
N VAL A 182 -22.59 8.81 14.23
CA VAL A 182 -23.33 8.91 12.98
C VAL A 182 -24.79 9.16 13.31
N VAL A 183 -25.38 10.20 12.74
CA VAL A 183 -26.76 10.60 13.00
C VAL A 183 -27.53 10.77 11.70
N ALA A 184 -28.75 10.25 11.67
CA ALA A 184 -29.77 10.66 10.72
C ALA A 184 -30.53 11.86 11.31
N PHE A 185 -30.67 12.95 10.56
CA PHE A 185 -31.55 14.04 10.96
C PHE A 185 -32.96 13.83 10.38
N SER A 186 -33.96 14.48 10.97
CA SER A 186 -35.31 14.51 10.41
C SER A 186 -35.31 15.10 8.99
N SER A 187 -36.27 14.69 8.15
CA SER A 187 -36.37 15.17 6.76
C SER A 187 -36.54 16.68 6.62
N ASP A 188 -37.02 17.33 7.68
CA ASP A 188 -37.28 18.77 7.73
C ASP A 188 -36.10 19.52 8.36
N SER A 189 -35.05 18.81 8.75
CA SER A 189 -33.79 19.43 9.17
C SER A 189 -33.10 20.05 7.96
N TYR A 190 -32.36 21.13 8.17
CA TYR A 190 -31.57 21.78 7.13
C TYR A 190 -30.43 22.59 7.73
N LEU A 191 -29.47 22.96 6.87
CA LEU A 191 -28.40 23.89 7.23
C LEU A 191 -28.89 25.33 7.10
N ASP A 192 -28.94 26.07 8.20
CA ASP A 192 -29.29 27.49 8.16
C ASP A 192 -28.09 28.35 7.80
N ARG A 193 -27.80 28.37 6.48
CA ARG A 193 -26.67 29.07 5.89
C ARG A 193 -26.69 30.57 6.12
N ALA A 194 -27.88 31.18 6.30
CA ALA A 194 -27.99 32.61 6.57
C ALA A 194 -27.33 32.99 7.90
N HIS A 195 -27.31 32.05 8.84
CA HIS A 195 -26.71 32.19 10.16
C HIS A 195 -25.38 31.44 10.29
N SER A 196 -24.66 31.19 9.19
CA SER A 196 -23.32 30.60 9.28
C SER A 196 -22.31 31.61 9.84
N THR A 197 -21.33 31.12 10.61
CA THR A 197 -20.16 31.91 11.02
C THR A 197 -18.88 31.17 10.67
N CYS A 198 -17.74 31.83 10.87
CA CYS A 198 -16.47 31.16 10.82
C CYS A 198 -15.42 31.82 11.70
N TYR A 199 -14.45 31.01 12.11
CA TYR A 199 -13.30 31.40 12.88
C TYR A 199 -12.03 31.15 12.05
N ARG A 200 -11.05 32.06 12.07
CA ARG A 200 -9.82 31.92 11.28
C ARG A 200 -8.61 31.80 12.20
N ALA A 201 -7.85 30.72 12.06
CA ALA A 201 -6.59 30.50 12.77
C ALA A 201 -5.53 29.95 11.82
N SER A 202 -4.31 30.49 11.91
CA SER A 202 -3.15 30.04 11.12
C SER A 202 -3.39 29.97 9.60
N GLY A 203 -4.25 30.86 9.08
CA GLY A 203 -4.59 30.92 7.66
C GLY A 203 -5.77 30.02 7.24
N ILE A 204 -6.14 29.04 8.06
CA ILE A 204 -7.26 28.11 7.85
C ILE A 204 -8.56 28.71 8.40
N SER A 205 -9.65 28.56 7.65
CA SER A 205 -10.99 29.02 8.00
C SER A 205 -11.84 27.87 8.51
N TYR A 206 -12.21 27.90 9.79
CA TYR A 206 -13.09 26.93 10.43
C TYR A 206 -14.53 27.43 10.30
N CYS A 207 -15.28 26.79 9.41
CA CYS A 207 -16.65 27.15 9.05
C CYS A 207 -17.64 26.38 9.91
N LEU A 208 -18.69 27.08 10.35
CA LEU A 208 -19.72 26.51 11.20
C LEU A 208 -21.10 27.03 10.78
N VAL A 209 -22.08 26.13 10.72
CA VAL A 209 -23.47 26.47 10.44
C VAL A 209 -24.40 25.66 11.34
N PRO A 210 -25.43 26.28 11.95
CA PRO A 210 -26.39 25.56 12.76
C PRO A 210 -27.25 24.61 11.90
N ILE A 211 -27.53 23.43 12.45
CA ILE A 211 -28.47 22.46 11.90
C ILE A 211 -29.79 22.68 12.62
N VAL A 212 -30.81 23.15 11.90
CA VAL A 212 -32.12 23.50 12.46
C VAL A 212 -33.22 22.72 11.75
N GLN A 213 -34.44 22.77 12.28
CA GLN A 213 -35.61 22.16 11.65
C GLN A 213 -36.62 23.23 11.22
N ASP A 214 -37.24 23.05 10.04
CA ASP A 214 -38.39 23.87 9.63
C ASP A 214 -39.66 23.35 10.32
N THR A 215 -40.03 23.95 11.45
CA THR A 215 -41.21 23.54 12.22
C THR A 215 -42.54 24.04 11.66
N ALA A 216 -42.51 25.09 10.84
CA ALA A 216 -43.72 25.79 10.42
C ALA A 216 -44.05 25.56 8.94
N GLY A 217 -43.14 24.93 8.18
CA GLY A 217 -43.25 24.81 6.72
C GLY A 217 -43.37 26.17 6.03
N THR A 218 -43.05 27.25 6.75
CA THR A 218 -43.21 28.63 6.29
C THR A 218 -42.16 28.98 5.27
N GLY A 219 -41.06 28.22 5.20
CA GLY A 219 -39.93 28.50 4.32
C GLY A 219 -39.19 29.80 4.62
N ASP A 220 -39.57 30.52 5.68
CA ASP A 220 -38.90 31.73 6.13
C ASP A 220 -37.58 31.36 6.82
N ARG A 221 -36.50 31.44 6.05
CA ARG A 221 -35.12 31.21 6.49
C ARG A 221 -34.41 32.50 6.91
N SER A 222 -35.15 33.62 7.07
CA SER A 222 -34.56 34.89 7.48
C SER A 222 -34.33 34.97 9.00
N ARG A 223 -34.96 34.08 9.78
CA ARG A 223 -34.86 34.03 11.24
C ARG A 223 -34.58 32.61 11.69
N LEU A 224 -33.70 32.49 12.70
CA LEU A 224 -33.50 31.23 13.40
C LEU A 224 -34.82 30.79 14.06
N PRO A 225 -35.26 29.54 13.87
CA PRO A 225 -36.49 29.04 14.50
C PRO A 225 -36.28 28.96 16.01
N ASP A 226 -37.27 29.38 16.81
CA ASP A 226 -37.14 29.36 18.27
C ASP A 226 -37.07 27.93 18.79
N SER A 227 -35.95 27.61 19.45
CA SER A 227 -35.77 26.32 20.11
C SER A 227 -36.55 26.27 21.43
N PRO A 228 -37.40 25.26 21.68
CA PRO A 228 -38.05 25.09 22.97
C PRO A 228 -37.08 24.94 24.15
N SER A 229 -35.86 24.42 23.89
CA SER A 229 -34.80 24.34 24.91
C SER A 229 -34.10 25.69 25.15
N GLY A 230 -34.27 26.64 24.23
CA GLY A 230 -33.54 27.91 24.20
C GLY A 230 -32.08 27.78 23.74
N THR A 231 -31.63 26.58 23.34
CA THR A 231 -30.24 26.30 22.95
C THR A 231 -30.15 25.76 21.53
N TYR A 232 -29.03 26.01 20.88
CA TYR A 232 -28.67 25.46 19.56
C TYR A 232 -27.35 24.74 19.69
N ASP A 233 -27.42 23.42 19.70
CA ASP A 233 -26.25 22.59 20.03
C ASP A 233 -25.75 21.76 18.83
N TYR A 234 -26.53 21.67 17.74
CA TYR A 234 -26.15 20.90 16.56
C TYR A 234 -25.55 21.80 15.48
N PHE A 235 -24.30 21.53 15.13
CA PHE A 235 -23.58 22.29 14.12
C PHE A 235 -23.00 21.39 13.03
N ALA A 236 -23.16 21.83 11.78
CA ALA A 236 -22.37 21.31 10.68
C ALA A 236 -21.09 22.14 10.54
N VAL A 237 -19.97 21.46 10.34
CA VAL A 237 -18.65 22.07 10.33
C VAL A 237 -17.80 21.66 9.13
N GLY A 238 -16.74 22.42 8.89
CA GLY A 238 -15.59 22.00 8.11
C GLY A 238 -14.62 23.15 7.82
N THR A 239 -13.57 22.88 7.06
CA THR A 239 -12.48 23.84 6.82
C THR A 239 -12.50 24.41 5.40
N ASP A 240 -12.13 25.69 5.26
CA ASP A 240 -11.89 26.43 4.01
C ASP A 240 -13.02 26.35 2.96
N CYS A 241 -14.27 26.22 3.43
CA CYS A 241 -15.46 26.05 2.59
C CYS A 241 -16.50 27.17 2.76
N CYS A 242 -16.10 28.30 3.35
CA CYS A 242 -16.95 29.47 3.57
C CYS A 242 -16.17 30.77 3.35
N SER A 243 -16.88 31.85 3.03
CA SER A 243 -16.27 33.17 2.81
C SER A 243 -16.03 33.92 4.12
N CYS A 244 -14.90 33.69 4.80
CA CYS A 244 -14.58 34.41 6.03
C CYS A 244 -14.08 35.84 5.78
N PRO A 245 -14.53 36.86 6.55
CA PRO A 245 -15.43 36.80 7.73
C PRO A 245 -16.92 37.04 7.41
N GLY A 246 -17.35 36.92 6.16
CA GLY A 246 -18.72 37.20 5.74
C GLY A 246 -19.71 36.10 6.16
N PRO A 247 -20.93 36.45 6.59
CA PRO A 247 -22.00 35.48 6.81
C PRO A 247 -22.53 34.95 5.46
N GLY A 248 -23.19 33.78 5.49
CA GLY A 248 -24.08 33.37 4.39
C GLY A 248 -23.54 32.35 3.39
N ASP A 249 -22.26 31.93 3.45
CA ASP A 249 -21.67 31.08 2.40
C ASP A 249 -21.07 29.75 2.88
N PHE A 250 -21.75 29.05 3.79
CA PHE A 250 -21.33 27.69 4.14
C PHE A 250 -21.51 26.72 2.95
N ARG A 251 -20.44 26.04 2.54
CA ARG A 251 -20.41 25.06 1.44
C ARG A 251 -19.65 23.76 1.74
N CYS A 252 -19.48 23.40 3.01
CA CYS A 252 -18.82 22.15 3.39
C CYS A 252 -19.74 20.94 3.16
N GLY A 253 -19.12 19.78 2.91
CA GLY A 253 -19.81 18.51 2.76
C GLY A 253 -20.85 18.51 1.64
N ASP A 254 -21.95 17.79 1.86
CA ASP A 254 -23.01 17.58 0.88
C ASP A 254 -24.10 18.67 0.95
N TRP A 255 -23.70 19.93 1.20
CA TRP A 255 -24.62 21.06 1.48
C TRP A 255 -25.71 21.31 0.42
N LYS A 256 -25.52 20.83 -0.82
CA LYS A 256 -26.47 21.00 -1.93
C LYS A 256 -27.69 20.11 -1.81
N TYR A 257 -27.59 19.00 -1.07
CA TYR A 257 -28.65 18.00 -0.98
C TYR A 257 -29.57 18.31 0.19
N SER A 258 -30.86 18.50 -0.11
CA SER A 258 -31.91 18.76 0.87
C SER A 258 -32.53 17.48 1.46
N ASP A 259 -32.33 16.33 0.79
CA ASP A 259 -32.94 15.04 1.11
C ASP A 259 -31.96 14.09 1.81
N GLY A 260 -32.47 13.14 2.61
CA GLY A 260 -31.66 12.04 3.19
C GLY A 260 -30.58 12.45 4.20
N GLN A 261 -30.72 13.61 4.83
CA GLN A 261 -29.61 14.29 5.50
C GLN A 261 -29.19 13.66 6.82
N GLY A 262 -27.89 13.68 7.06
CA GLY A 262 -27.32 13.30 8.33
C GLY A 262 -25.95 13.89 8.56
N GLY A 263 -25.41 13.56 9.72
CA GLY A 263 -24.10 14.02 10.18
C GLY A 263 -23.20 12.84 10.46
N VAL A 264 -21.93 12.98 10.06
CA VAL A 264 -20.86 12.11 10.57
C VAL A 264 -20.03 12.96 11.54
N ARG A 265 -19.81 12.49 12.76
CA ARG A 265 -19.17 13.30 13.81
C ARG A 265 -17.75 13.69 13.41
N GLN A 266 -17.39 14.93 13.70
CA GLN A 266 -16.02 15.38 13.53
C GLN A 266 -15.11 14.72 14.59
N LEU A 267 -14.07 14.01 14.13
CA LEU A 267 -13.15 13.24 14.98
C LEU A 267 -11.85 13.95 15.37
N ASP A 268 -11.37 14.92 14.59
CA ASP A 268 -10.09 15.59 14.87
C ASP A 268 -10.18 16.49 16.11
N ASN A 269 -9.44 16.11 17.15
CA ASN A 269 -9.43 16.82 18.42
C ASN A 269 -8.79 18.21 18.33
N GLU A 270 -7.84 18.40 17.42
CA GLU A 270 -7.17 19.70 17.23
C GLU A 270 -8.16 20.71 16.62
N GLU A 271 -8.86 20.29 15.57
CA GLU A 271 -9.88 21.14 14.93
C GLU A 271 -11.09 21.41 15.84
N ARG A 272 -11.47 20.44 16.69
CA ARG A 272 -12.61 20.58 17.60
C ARG A 272 -12.49 21.78 18.54
N GLY A 273 -11.27 22.11 18.98
CA GLY A 273 -11.02 23.33 19.75
C GLY A 273 -11.37 24.60 18.98
N PHE A 274 -11.02 24.65 17.70
CA PHE A 274 -11.33 25.80 16.84
C PHE A 274 -12.82 25.86 16.45
N TYR A 275 -13.50 24.73 16.28
CA TYR A 275 -14.95 24.72 16.07
C TYR A 275 -15.72 25.20 17.30
N ARG A 276 -15.22 24.97 18.53
CA ARG A 276 -15.78 25.56 19.75
C ARG A 276 -15.66 27.08 19.77
N LEU A 277 -14.50 27.63 19.42
CA LEU A 277 -14.34 29.08 19.28
C LEU A 277 -15.25 29.66 18.19
N ALA A 278 -15.46 28.93 17.09
CA ALA A 278 -16.42 29.32 16.06
C ALA A 278 -17.87 29.31 16.60
N ALA A 279 -18.23 28.34 17.45
CA ALA A 279 -19.54 28.29 18.09
C ALA A 279 -19.73 29.45 19.08
N GLU A 280 -18.75 29.74 19.94
CA GLU A 280 -18.78 30.91 20.84
C GLU A 280 -18.94 32.23 20.06
N GLN A 281 -18.24 32.35 18.92
CA GLN A 281 -18.41 33.51 18.04
C GLN A 281 -19.80 33.55 17.39
N TRP A 282 -20.37 32.39 17.04
CA TRP A 282 -21.73 32.28 16.52
C TRP A 282 -22.76 32.78 17.54
N GLU A 283 -22.66 32.32 18.79
CA GLU A 283 -23.51 32.71 19.91
C GLU A 283 -23.48 34.22 20.11
N ALA A 284 -22.27 34.80 20.17
CA ALA A 284 -22.07 36.23 20.34
C ALA A 284 -22.64 37.05 19.17
N THR A 285 -22.57 36.52 17.95
CA THR A 285 -23.05 37.21 16.74
C THR A 285 -24.58 37.23 16.67
N TRP A 286 -25.23 36.13 17.06
CA TRP A 286 -26.68 35.94 16.87
C TRP A 286 -27.50 36.05 18.15
N GLY A 287 -26.86 36.23 19.31
CA GLY A 287 -27.52 36.33 20.61
C GLY A 287 -28.30 35.06 20.98
N LYS A 288 -27.72 33.90 20.66
CA LYS A 288 -28.27 32.57 20.97
C LYS A 288 -27.26 31.80 21.82
N ASP A 289 -27.73 30.85 22.61
CA ASP A 289 -26.89 30.03 23.49
C ASP A 289 -26.66 28.63 22.90
N SER A 290 -25.46 28.08 23.09
CA SER A 290 -25.11 26.67 22.89
C SER A 290 -24.49 26.13 24.19
N ARG A 291 -25.09 25.11 24.78
CA ARG A 291 -24.57 24.51 26.02
C ARG A 291 -23.57 23.40 25.73
N THR A 292 -23.88 22.56 24.74
CA THR A 292 -23.14 21.33 24.44
C THR A 292 -22.98 21.17 22.94
N PRO A 293 -22.18 22.04 22.29
CA PRO A 293 -22.04 22.03 20.85
C PRO A 293 -21.46 20.69 20.36
N VAL A 294 -22.24 20.00 19.52
CA VAL A 294 -21.85 18.78 18.80
C VAL A 294 -21.62 19.11 17.34
N PHE A 295 -20.49 18.64 16.82
CA PHE A 295 -20.00 19.00 15.49
C PHE A 295 -20.07 17.81 14.54
N PHE A 296 -20.74 18.02 13.41
CA PHE A 296 -20.90 17.02 12.37
C PHE A 296 -20.37 17.51 11.03
N GLU A 297 -19.75 16.63 10.26
CA GLU A 297 -19.61 16.83 8.83
C GLU A 297 -20.94 16.46 8.15
N TRP A 298 -21.49 17.39 7.38
CA TRP A 298 -22.77 17.22 6.72
C TRP A 298 -22.68 16.27 5.52
N ARG A 299 -23.47 15.19 5.54
CA ARG A 299 -23.47 14.15 4.51
C ARG A 299 -24.88 13.78 4.07
N HIS A 300 -25.07 13.56 2.77
CA HIS A 300 -26.35 13.09 2.21
C HIS A 300 -26.62 11.62 2.53
N ARG A 301 -25.58 10.81 2.79
CA ARG A 301 -25.72 9.39 3.18
C ARG A 301 -24.67 9.04 4.24
N PRO A 302 -24.86 9.47 5.49
CA PRO A 302 -23.83 9.34 6.52
C PRO A 302 -23.41 7.87 6.76
N PHE A 303 -24.37 6.94 6.75
CA PHE A 303 -24.09 5.50 6.90
C PHE A 303 -23.33 4.90 5.72
N ALA A 304 -23.57 5.41 4.50
CA ALA A 304 -22.82 4.97 3.33
C ALA A 304 -21.36 5.43 3.39
N THR A 305 -21.08 6.60 3.98
CA THR A 305 -19.71 7.07 4.21
C THR A 305 -18.93 6.08 5.09
N ILE A 306 -19.53 5.59 6.17
CA ILE A 306 -18.86 4.60 7.03
C ILE A 306 -18.64 3.28 6.32
N ARG A 307 -19.63 2.83 5.52
CA ARG A 307 -19.46 1.64 4.68
C ARG A 307 -18.35 1.83 3.64
N ALA A 308 -18.25 3.01 3.05
CA ALA A 308 -17.20 3.34 2.09
C ALA A 308 -15.79 3.31 2.72
N LEU A 309 -15.64 3.67 4.00
CA LEU A 309 -14.37 3.48 4.73
C LEU A 309 -14.00 2.00 4.82
N GLN A 310 -14.97 1.14 5.17
CA GLN A 310 -14.78 -0.30 5.27
C GLN A 310 -14.46 -0.95 3.90
N GLU A 311 -15.21 -0.59 2.87
CA GLU A 311 -15.02 -1.09 1.50
C GLU A 311 -13.70 -0.59 0.89
N GLY A 312 -13.36 0.68 1.14
CA GLY A 312 -12.09 1.27 0.74
C GLY A 312 -10.91 0.54 1.36
N PHE A 313 -10.96 0.26 2.67
CA PHE A 313 -9.94 -0.55 3.34
C PHE A 313 -9.81 -1.95 2.72
N ARG A 314 -10.93 -2.66 2.51
CA ARG A 314 -10.93 -3.99 1.87
C ARG A 314 -10.35 -3.96 0.46
N SER A 315 -10.70 -2.95 -0.34
CA SER A 315 -10.20 -2.78 -1.70
C SER A 315 -8.69 -2.50 -1.74
N GLN A 316 -8.19 -1.66 -0.83
CA GLN A 316 -6.75 -1.38 -0.71
C GLN A 316 -5.97 -2.62 -0.28
N LEU A 317 -6.47 -3.39 0.70
CA LEU A 317 -5.85 -4.67 1.09
C LEU A 317 -5.79 -5.65 -0.08
N PHE A 318 -6.85 -5.74 -0.88
CA PHE A 318 -6.88 -6.58 -2.07
C PHE A 318 -5.83 -6.13 -3.09
N THR A 319 -5.77 -4.82 -3.39
CA THR A 319 -4.80 -4.24 -4.33
C THR A 319 -3.35 -4.51 -3.89
N VAL A 320 -3.04 -4.32 -2.60
CA VAL A 320 -1.71 -4.60 -2.04
C VAL A 320 -1.38 -6.09 -2.15
N SER A 321 -2.32 -6.98 -1.86
CA SER A 321 -2.11 -8.43 -1.93
C SER A 321 -1.84 -8.90 -3.36
N VAL A 322 -2.59 -8.39 -4.33
CA VAL A 322 -2.39 -8.67 -5.76
C VAL A 322 -1.05 -8.12 -6.23
N GLY A 323 -0.77 -6.84 -5.97
CA GLY A 323 0.49 -6.20 -6.37
C GLY A 323 1.72 -6.91 -5.78
N PHE A 324 1.62 -7.34 -4.52
CA PHE A 324 2.65 -8.13 -3.86
C PHE A 324 2.88 -9.48 -4.55
N THR A 325 1.82 -10.22 -4.84
CA THR A 325 1.89 -11.52 -5.51
C THR A 325 2.50 -11.38 -6.90
N SER A 326 2.10 -10.36 -7.67
CA SER A 326 2.67 -10.05 -8.98
C SER A 326 4.15 -9.69 -8.91
N ALA A 327 4.58 -8.91 -7.91
CA ALA A 327 5.98 -8.56 -7.71
C ALA A 327 6.85 -9.80 -7.38
N LEU A 328 6.35 -10.71 -6.54
CA LEU A 328 7.05 -11.97 -6.25
C LEU A 328 7.19 -12.85 -7.49
N LEU A 329 6.14 -12.98 -8.30
CA LEU A 329 6.18 -13.72 -9.55
C LEU A 329 7.18 -13.11 -10.54
N PHE A 330 7.21 -11.78 -10.67
CA PHE A 330 8.17 -11.08 -11.51
C PHE A 330 9.62 -11.33 -11.05
N LEU A 331 9.89 -11.21 -9.75
CA LEU A 331 11.22 -11.49 -9.20
C LEU A 331 11.65 -12.95 -9.44
N ALA A 332 10.73 -13.90 -9.29
CA ALA A 332 11.01 -15.31 -9.57
C ALA A 332 11.38 -15.54 -11.06
N VAL A 333 10.66 -14.88 -11.99
CA VAL A 333 10.97 -14.94 -13.42
C VAL A 333 12.33 -14.32 -13.72
N VAL A 334 12.62 -13.13 -13.19
CA VAL A 334 13.92 -12.45 -13.39
C VAL A 334 15.07 -13.29 -12.83
N GLN A 335 14.91 -13.88 -11.64
CA GLN A 335 15.89 -14.80 -11.07
C GLN A 335 16.14 -16.01 -11.97
N ASN A 336 15.07 -16.60 -12.53
CA ASN A 336 15.20 -17.72 -13.45
C ASN A 336 15.95 -17.33 -14.73
N GLN A 337 15.70 -16.14 -15.29
CA GLN A 337 16.40 -15.64 -16.48
C GLN A 337 17.88 -15.30 -16.21
N LEU A 338 18.17 -14.67 -15.07
CA LEU A 338 19.57 -14.41 -14.68
C LEU A 338 20.34 -15.72 -14.50
N ARG A 339 19.68 -16.75 -13.98
CA ARG A 339 20.26 -18.09 -13.84
C ARG A 339 20.60 -18.68 -15.21
N THR A 340 19.67 -18.71 -16.16
CA THR A 340 19.92 -19.29 -17.49
C THR A 340 21.09 -18.58 -18.19
N VAL A 341 21.10 -17.24 -18.18
CA VAL A 341 22.18 -16.45 -18.79
C VAL A 341 23.53 -16.70 -18.11
N TYR A 342 23.55 -16.83 -16.77
CA TYR A 342 24.77 -17.12 -16.03
C TYR A 342 25.34 -18.51 -16.37
N PHE A 343 24.47 -19.52 -16.46
CA PHE A 343 24.88 -20.88 -16.83
C PHE A 343 25.45 -20.93 -18.26
N GLU A 344 24.76 -20.33 -19.24
CA GLU A 344 25.23 -20.29 -20.63
C GLU A 344 26.59 -19.58 -20.77
N ARG A 345 26.80 -18.49 -20.02
CA ARG A 345 28.07 -17.75 -20.07
C ARG A 345 29.22 -18.56 -19.48
N ASN A 346 28.97 -19.26 -18.37
CA ASN A 346 29.98 -20.08 -17.73
C ASN A 346 30.32 -21.32 -18.56
N GLU A 347 29.33 -21.97 -19.17
CA GLU A 347 29.56 -23.13 -20.05
C GLU A 347 30.54 -22.78 -21.19
N LYS A 348 30.33 -21.63 -21.86
CA LYS A 348 31.24 -21.14 -22.91
C LYS A 348 32.65 -20.85 -22.37
N HIS A 349 32.77 -20.33 -21.15
CA HIS A 349 34.06 -20.05 -20.56
C HIS A 349 34.83 -21.32 -20.19
N TRP A 350 34.15 -22.32 -19.62
CA TRP A 350 34.74 -23.62 -19.30
C TRP A 350 35.16 -24.39 -20.55
N ALA A 351 34.35 -24.32 -21.62
CA ALA A 351 34.72 -24.89 -22.92
C ALA A 351 36.01 -24.25 -23.48
N ALA A 352 36.13 -22.92 -23.44
CA ALA A 352 37.33 -22.23 -23.93
C ALA A 352 38.60 -22.57 -23.12
N LEU A 353 38.49 -22.72 -21.80
CA LEU A 353 39.62 -23.12 -20.95
C LEU A 353 40.06 -24.57 -21.22
N ALA A 354 39.10 -25.46 -21.48
CA ALA A 354 39.41 -26.85 -21.81
C ALA A 354 40.20 -26.97 -23.13
N ASP A 355 39.85 -26.17 -24.14
CA ASP A 355 40.59 -26.14 -25.41
C ASP A 355 42.02 -25.61 -25.25
N GLU A 356 42.23 -24.61 -24.38
CA GLU A 356 43.56 -24.05 -24.12
C GLU A 356 44.50 -25.07 -23.45
N ASP A 357 44.00 -25.86 -22.50
CA ASP A 357 44.79 -26.91 -21.82
C ASP A 357 45.13 -28.09 -22.76
N LEU A 358 44.23 -28.45 -23.66
CA LEU A 358 44.50 -29.44 -24.71
C LEU A 358 45.61 -28.97 -25.66
N SER A 359 45.65 -27.67 -25.99
CA SER A 359 46.69 -27.11 -26.86
C SER A 359 48.10 -27.16 -26.22
N LYS A 360 48.20 -27.02 -24.89
CA LYS A 360 49.48 -26.98 -24.15
C LYS A 360 50.08 -28.36 -23.87
N THR A 361 49.26 -29.41 -23.85
CA THR A 361 49.71 -30.78 -23.51
C THR A 361 50.11 -31.60 -24.75
N GLY A 362 49.82 -31.10 -25.96
CA GLY A 362 50.14 -31.75 -27.23
C GLY A 362 51.52 -31.43 -27.83
N SER A 363 52.29 -30.51 -27.21
CA SER A 363 53.68 -30.18 -27.57
C SER A 363 54.66 -30.80 -26.60
#